data_AF-A0A965JBL8-F1
#
_entry.id   AF-A0A965JBL8-F1
#
_cell.length_a   1.000
_cell.length_b   1.000
_cell.length_c   1.000
_cell.angle_alpha   90.00
_cell.angle_beta   90.00
_cell.angle_gamma   90.00
#
_symmetry.space_group_name_H-M   'P 1'
#
loop_
_entity.id
_entity.type
_entity.pdbx_description
1 polymer ?
#
loop_
_entity_poly.entity_id
_entity_poly.type
_entity_poly.pdbx_seq_one_letter_code
_entity_poly.pdbx_strand_id
1 'polypeptide(L)'
;SVADSIPPFSVVYTSTLFRCKMTAALLLAMSKKLFSFSAHQTEGIDIRIIQDKRIDERDYGELKGKNKQETQQKYGKEQFLKWRRGYKDRPPAGESLFDVEIRVKDFLDKTLKPKLAENESVLIVAHGNSLRALVKILDHISDEDVVHLEIPLMQPRIYEMKNGAFVKI
;
A
#
# COMPACT_ATOMS: atom_id res chain seq x y z
N SER A 1 -4.46 5.24 -19.61
CA SER A 1 -5.02 4.38 -18.57
C SER A 1 -4.11 4.43 -17.34
N VAL A 2 -4.57 4.02 -16.15
CA VAL A 2 -3.71 4.00 -14.95
C VAL A 2 -2.47 3.13 -15.17
N ALA A 3 -2.62 2.02 -15.88
CA ALA A 3 -1.51 1.14 -16.24
C ALA A 3 -0.43 1.84 -17.08
N ASP A 4 -0.83 2.77 -17.96
CA ASP A 4 0.11 3.50 -18.82
C ASP A 4 0.92 4.56 -18.06
N SER A 5 0.46 4.96 -16.87
CA SER A 5 1.18 5.89 -15.98
C SER A 5 2.16 5.20 -15.03
N ILE A 6 2.21 3.86 -15.03
CA ILE A 6 3.11 3.08 -14.16
C ILE A 6 4.40 2.79 -14.94
N PRO A 7 5.58 3.24 -14.46
CA PRO A 7 6.85 2.89 -15.08
C PRO A 7 7.10 1.37 -15.06
N PRO A 8 8.02 0.85 -15.89
CA PRO A 8 8.35 -0.56 -15.87
C PRO A 8 8.79 -1.07 -14.50
N PHE A 9 8.27 -2.22 -14.11
CA PHE A 9 8.57 -2.90 -12.84
C PHE A 9 8.94 -4.36 -13.07
N SER A 10 9.84 -4.87 -12.24
CA SER A 10 10.36 -6.24 -12.29
C SER A 10 9.66 -7.20 -11.29
N VAL A 11 9.05 -6.65 -10.24
CA VAL A 11 8.35 -7.43 -9.21
C VAL A 11 7.15 -6.66 -8.66
N VAL A 12 6.10 -7.39 -8.28
CA VAL A 12 4.93 -6.84 -7.58
C VAL A 12 4.86 -7.37 -6.16
N TYR A 13 4.81 -6.48 -5.18
CA TYR A 13 4.42 -6.82 -3.82
C TYR A 13 2.95 -6.48 -3.60
N THR A 14 2.18 -7.44 -3.09
CA THR A 14 0.78 -7.24 -2.74
C THR A 14 0.49 -7.70 -1.31
N SER A 15 -0.53 -7.10 -0.71
CA SER A 15 -1.12 -7.65 0.51
C SER A 15 -1.63 -9.10 0.32
N THR A 16 -1.85 -9.81 1.42
CA THR A 16 -2.42 -11.16 1.43
C THR A 16 -3.94 -11.19 1.16
N LEU A 17 -4.60 -10.04 1.15
CA LEU A 17 -6.04 -9.90 0.93
C LEU A 17 -6.41 -10.00 -0.56
N PHE A 18 -7.45 -10.78 -0.88
CA PHE A 18 -7.86 -11.12 -2.25
C PHE A 18 -8.05 -9.91 -3.17
N ARG A 19 -8.64 -8.81 -2.67
CA ARG A 19 -8.87 -7.59 -3.45
C ARG A 19 -7.61 -7.00 -4.08
N CYS A 20 -6.49 -6.97 -3.35
CA CYS A 20 -5.23 -6.45 -3.89
C CYS A 20 -4.59 -7.42 -4.86
N LYS A 21 -4.75 -8.73 -4.66
CA LYS A 21 -4.29 -9.75 -5.62
C LYS A 21 -4.98 -9.56 -6.98
N MET A 22 -6.29 -9.32 -6.96
CA MET A 22 -7.06 -9.02 -8.16
C MET A 22 -6.60 -7.73 -8.83
N THR A 23 -6.39 -6.66 -8.07
CA THR A 23 -5.85 -5.40 -8.62
C THR A 23 -4.47 -5.60 -9.24
N ALA A 24 -3.56 -6.31 -8.58
CA ALA A 24 -2.23 -6.61 -9.09
C ALA A 24 -2.30 -7.42 -10.40
N ALA A 25 -3.13 -8.47 -10.43
CA ALA A 25 -3.33 -9.29 -11.63
C ALA A 25 -3.90 -8.48 -12.81
N LEU A 26 -4.88 -7.61 -12.56
CA LEU A 26 -5.44 -6.73 -13.59
C LEU A 26 -4.41 -5.74 -14.12
N LEU A 27 -3.64 -5.09 -13.25
CA LEU A 27 -2.57 -4.18 -13.65
C LEU A 27 -1.52 -4.88 -14.52
N LEU A 28 -1.15 -6.12 -14.17
CA LEU A 28 -0.23 -6.94 -14.95
C LEU A 28 -0.78 -7.34 -16.32
N ALA A 29 -2.06 -7.72 -16.39
CA ALA A 29 -2.70 -8.04 -17.67
C ALA A 29 -2.73 -6.81 -18.60
N MET A 30 -2.99 -5.63 -18.03
CA MET A 30 -2.96 -4.36 -18.77
C MET A 30 -1.54 -3.96 -19.18
N SER A 31 -0.54 -4.12 -18.31
CA SER A 31 0.84 -3.75 -18.60
C SER A 31 1.47 -4.66 -19.65
N LYS A 32 1.23 -5.99 -19.61
CA LYS A 32 1.72 -6.91 -20.64
C LYS A 32 1.20 -6.55 -22.04
N LYS A 33 -0.06 -6.12 -22.13
CA LYS A 33 -0.65 -5.61 -23.38
C LYS A 33 0.06 -4.34 -23.86
N LEU A 34 0.46 -3.45 -22.94
CA LEU A 34 1.21 -2.23 -23.23
C LEU A 34 2.65 -2.54 -23.68
N PHE A 35 3.37 -3.43 -22.98
CA PHE A 35 4.72 -3.86 -23.34
C PHE A 35 4.77 -4.59 -24.70
N SER A 36 3.76 -5.39 -25.02
CA SER A 36 3.64 -6.05 -26.32
C SER A 36 3.41 -5.09 -27.49
N PHE A 37 2.97 -3.85 -27.23
CA PHE A 37 2.74 -2.85 -28.29
C PHE A 37 4.02 -2.06 -28.64
N SER A 38 5.04 -2.04 -27.76
CA SER A 38 6.18 -1.12 -27.88
C SER A 38 7.50 -1.72 -28.40
N ALA A 39 7.61 -3.04 -28.61
CA ALA A 39 8.80 -3.62 -29.25
C ALA A 39 8.54 -5.02 -29.83
N HIS A 40 9.13 -5.28 -30.99
CA HIS A 40 9.33 -6.61 -31.58
C HIS A 40 10.18 -7.51 -30.66
N GLN A 41 9.61 -8.07 -29.59
CA GLN A 41 10.02 -9.33 -28.97
C GLN A 41 9.10 -9.66 -27.81
N THR A 42 8.18 -10.59 -28.03
CA THR A 42 7.39 -11.22 -26.96
C THR A 42 8.18 -12.38 -26.37
N GLU A 43 9.26 -12.10 -25.65
CA GLU A 43 9.70 -13.03 -24.61
C GLU A 43 8.95 -12.65 -23.33
N GLY A 44 8.19 -13.60 -22.80
CA GLY A 44 7.25 -13.35 -21.71
C GLY A 44 7.97 -12.80 -20.48
N ILE A 45 7.74 -11.53 -20.16
CA ILE A 45 8.19 -10.94 -18.90
C ILE A 45 7.46 -11.68 -17.76
N ASP A 46 8.19 -12.53 -17.05
CA ASP A 46 7.71 -13.23 -15.86
C ASP A 46 7.81 -12.30 -14.65
N ILE A 47 6.80 -11.43 -14.49
CA ILE A 47 6.71 -10.55 -13.34
C ILE A 47 6.21 -11.35 -12.14
N ARG A 48 7.07 -11.54 -11.14
CA ARG A 48 6.74 -12.23 -9.89
C ARG A 48 5.76 -11.41 -9.05
N ILE A 49 4.73 -12.07 -8.52
CA ILE A 49 3.82 -11.49 -7.53
C ILE A 49 4.13 -12.10 -6.16
N ILE A 50 4.59 -11.27 -5.22
CA ILE A 50 4.96 -11.69 -3.87
C ILE A 50 3.92 -11.14 -2.89
N GLN A 51 3.39 -12.01 -2.02
CA GLN A 51 2.45 -11.61 -0.97
C GLN A 51 3.19 -11.30 0.31
N ASP A 52 2.82 -10.21 0.98
CA ASP A 52 3.38 -9.85 2.28
C ASP A 52 2.31 -9.33 3.24
N LYS A 53 2.17 -9.99 4.39
CA LYS A 53 1.19 -9.61 5.43
C LYS A 53 1.50 -8.24 6.05
N ARG A 54 2.75 -7.81 6.01
CA ARG A 54 3.18 -6.54 6.62
C ARG A 54 2.58 -5.32 5.92
N ILE A 55 2.11 -5.47 4.69
CA ILE A 55 1.40 -4.44 3.92
C ILE A 55 -0.13 -4.69 3.83
N ASP A 56 -0.68 -5.57 4.67
CA ASP A 56 -2.13 -5.76 4.81
C ASP A 56 -2.83 -4.50 5.33
N GLU A 57 -4.13 -4.40 5.08
CA GLU A 57 -4.98 -3.34 5.65
C GLU A 57 -4.92 -3.39 7.17
N ARG A 58 -5.14 -2.22 7.81
CA ARG A 58 -5.33 -2.13 9.26
C ARG A 58 -6.40 -3.11 9.72
N ASP A 59 -6.08 -3.93 10.71
CA ASP A 59 -7.07 -4.79 11.33
C ASP A 59 -8.02 -3.96 12.20
N TYR A 60 -9.32 -4.06 11.93
CA TYR A 60 -10.36 -3.40 12.73
C TYR A 60 -10.91 -4.32 13.83
N GLY A 61 -10.34 -5.52 14.00
CA GLY A 61 -10.67 -6.44 15.08
C GLY A 61 -12.15 -6.77 15.12
N GLU A 62 -12.78 -6.56 16.27
CA GLU A 62 -14.21 -6.83 16.47
C GLU A 62 -15.14 -5.93 15.64
N LEU A 63 -14.63 -4.86 15.03
CA LEU A 63 -15.42 -3.97 14.18
C LEU A 63 -15.51 -4.46 12.72
N LYS A 64 -14.74 -5.50 12.37
CA LYS A 64 -14.74 -6.07 11.02
C LYS A 64 -16.14 -6.63 10.69
N GLY A 65 -16.66 -6.25 9.53
CA GLY A 65 -17.97 -6.68 9.04
C GLY A 65 -19.17 -5.99 9.68
N LYS A 66 -18.99 -5.16 10.73
CA LYS A 66 -20.09 -4.41 11.35
C LYS A 66 -20.53 -3.23 10.49
N ASN A 67 -21.82 -2.88 10.57
CA ASN A 67 -22.34 -1.70 9.90
C ASN A 67 -21.77 -0.42 10.53
N LYS A 68 -21.41 0.55 9.68
CA LYS A 68 -20.84 1.83 10.11
C LYS A 68 -21.79 2.64 10.99
N GLN A 69 -23.08 2.68 10.64
CA GLN A 69 -24.09 3.45 11.37
C GLN A 69 -24.32 2.84 12.76
N GLU A 70 -24.48 1.53 12.85
CA GLU A 70 -24.64 0.82 14.14
C GLU A 70 -23.42 1.01 15.04
N THR A 71 -22.22 0.91 14.46
CA THR A 71 -20.97 1.14 15.21
C THR A 71 -20.90 2.58 15.74
N GLN A 72 -21.32 3.57 14.94
CA GLN A 72 -21.38 4.97 15.36
C GLN A 72 -22.44 5.22 16.43
N GLN A 73 -23.60 4.57 16.36
CA GLN A 73 -24.64 4.67 17.39
C GLN A 73 -24.17 4.07 18.71
N LYS A 74 -23.49 2.92 18.67
CA LYS A 74 -23.02 2.22 19.87
C LYS A 74 -21.86 2.92 20.57
N TYR A 75 -20.86 3.38 19.80
CA TYR A 75 -19.61 3.90 20.37
C TYR A 75 -19.45 5.43 20.24
N GLY A 76 -20.37 6.09 19.54
CA GLY A 76 -20.29 7.51 19.23
C GLY A 76 -19.47 7.81 17.98
N LYS A 77 -19.87 8.88 17.28
CA LYS A 77 -19.23 9.33 16.03
C LYS A 77 -17.76 9.73 16.23
N GLU A 78 -17.44 10.38 17.34
CA GLU A 78 -16.09 10.84 17.64
C GLU A 78 -15.13 9.64 17.83
N GLN A 79 -15.52 8.65 18.64
CA GLN A 79 -14.72 7.45 18.85
C GLN A 79 -14.53 6.65 17.56
N PHE A 80 -15.59 6.53 16.75
CA PHE A 80 -15.51 5.89 15.44
C PHE A 80 -14.53 6.61 14.50
N LEU A 81 -14.51 7.94 14.51
CA LEU A 81 -13.56 8.74 13.71
C LEU A 81 -12.13 8.54 14.20
N LYS A 82 -11.91 8.54 15.52
CA LYS A 82 -10.62 8.21 16.15
C LYS A 82 -10.10 6.86 15.65
N TRP A 83 -10.89 5.78 15.70
CA TRP A 83 -10.46 4.49 15.17
C TRP A 83 -10.19 4.47 13.66
N ARG A 84 -10.85 5.32 12.88
CA ARG A 84 -10.67 5.35 11.41
C ARG A 84 -9.51 6.21 10.95
N ARG A 85 -9.19 7.29 11.66
CA ARG A 85 -8.20 8.28 11.21
C ARG A 85 -7.09 8.53 12.22
N GLY A 86 -7.36 8.33 13.51
CA GLY A 86 -6.40 8.50 14.58
C GLY A 86 -5.16 7.63 14.41
N TYR A 87 -4.03 8.20 14.83
CA TYR A 87 -2.72 7.59 14.64
C TYR A 87 -2.49 6.43 15.63
N LYS A 88 -2.75 6.68 16.93
CA LYS A 88 -2.56 5.70 18.02
C LYS A 88 -3.86 5.06 18.50
N ASP A 89 -5.01 5.53 18.01
CA ASP A 89 -6.31 4.99 18.39
C ASP A 89 -6.52 3.57 17.85
N ARG A 90 -6.72 2.63 18.76
CA ARG A 90 -6.87 1.22 18.46
C ARG A 90 -8.33 0.78 18.61
N PRO A 91 -8.97 0.20 17.57
CA PRO A 91 -10.28 -0.42 17.73
C PRO A 91 -10.19 -1.68 18.60
N PRO A 92 -11.31 -2.16 19.19
CA PRO A 92 -11.32 -3.37 20.01
C PRO A 92 -10.72 -4.57 19.27
N ALA A 93 -9.70 -5.19 19.86
CA ALA A 93 -8.93 -6.29 19.30
C ALA A 93 -8.34 -6.05 17.89
N GLY A 94 -8.06 -4.79 17.52
CA GLY A 94 -7.48 -4.44 16.22
C GLY A 94 -6.14 -3.70 16.31
N GLU A 95 -5.79 -3.00 15.24
CA GLU A 95 -4.55 -2.25 15.06
C GLU A 95 -4.85 -0.74 14.97
N SER A 96 -3.97 0.08 15.57
CA SER A 96 -3.88 1.51 15.27
C SER A 96 -3.06 1.74 13.99
N LEU A 97 -3.01 2.97 13.48
CA LEU A 97 -2.13 3.28 12.34
C LEU A 97 -0.65 3.16 12.71
N PHE A 98 -0.28 3.45 13.96
CA PHE A 98 1.07 3.24 14.49
C PHE A 98 1.50 1.76 14.43
N ASP A 99 0.61 0.82 14.77
CA ASP A 99 0.93 -0.61 14.68
C ASP A 99 1.15 -1.05 13.22
N VAL A 100 0.35 -0.52 12.30
CA VAL A 100 0.51 -0.73 10.85
C VAL A 100 1.86 -0.17 10.39
N GLU A 101 2.24 1.01 10.86
CA GLU A 101 3.53 1.63 10.54
C GLU A 101 4.71 0.76 10.97
N ILE A 102 4.70 0.18 12.17
CA ILE A 102 5.76 -0.72 12.64
C ILE A 102 5.98 -1.87 11.65
N ARG A 103 4.91 -2.57 11.25
CA ARG A 103 5.04 -3.69 10.32
C ARG A 103 5.38 -3.24 8.90
N VAL A 104 4.88 -2.10 8.43
CA VAL A 104 5.25 -1.53 7.12
C VAL A 104 6.72 -1.11 7.10
N LYS A 105 7.24 -0.56 8.20
CA LYS A 105 8.68 -0.25 8.35
C LYS A 105 9.52 -1.52 8.30
N ASP A 106 9.09 -2.60 8.92
CA ASP A 106 9.76 -3.89 8.82
C ASP A 106 9.80 -4.42 7.38
N PHE A 107 8.71 -4.28 6.62
CA PHE A 107 8.68 -4.57 5.17
C PHE A 107 9.64 -3.68 4.38
N LEU A 108 9.62 -2.38 4.65
CA LEU A 108 10.47 -1.39 4.00
C LEU A 108 11.96 -1.75 4.19
N ASP A 109 12.37 -1.98 5.44
CA ASP A 109 13.78 -2.16 5.79
C ASP A 109 14.31 -3.56 5.41
N LYS A 110 13.51 -4.62 5.62
CA LYS A 110 13.97 -6.01 5.40
C LYS A 110 13.66 -6.55 4.02
N THR A 111 12.86 -5.86 3.21
CA THR A 111 12.42 -6.38 1.92
C THR A 111 12.53 -5.35 0.82
N LEU A 112 11.89 -4.19 0.94
CA LEU A 112 11.89 -3.21 -0.14
C LEU A 112 13.28 -2.61 -0.40
N LYS A 113 13.94 -2.08 0.64
CA LYS A 113 15.27 -1.44 0.49
C LYS A 113 16.34 -2.39 -0.06
N PRO A 114 16.49 -3.64 0.41
CA PRO A 114 17.42 -4.59 -0.21
C PRO A 114 17.13 -4.83 -1.70
N LYS A 115 15.86 -4.97 -2.08
CA LYS A 115 15.46 -5.18 -3.48
C LYS A 115 15.80 -3.99 -4.36
N LEU A 116 15.55 -2.78 -3.89
CA LEU A 116 15.92 -1.56 -4.60
C LEU A 116 17.44 -1.40 -4.73
N ALA A 117 18.22 -1.83 -3.72
CA ALA A 117 19.68 -1.83 -3.78
C ALA A 117 20.23 -2.85 -4.82
N GLU A 118 19.47 -3.90 -5.12
CA GLU A 118 19.75 -4.85 -6.21
C GLU A 118 19.31 -4.32 -7.59
N ASN A 119 18.94 -3.03 -7.70
CA ASN A 119 18.37 -2.39 -8.90
C ASN A 119 17.04 -3.00 -9.38
N GLU A 120 16.29 -3.69 -8.51
CA GLU A 120 14.94 -4.13 -8.86
C GLU A 120 13.97 -2.92 -8.88
N SER A 121 13.15 -2.82 -9.91
CA SER A 121 12.01 -1.90 -9.94
C SER A 121 10.77 -2.58 -9.37
N VAL A 122 10.12 -1.93 -8.39
CA VAL A 122 9.10 -2.56 -7.54
C VAL A 122 7.75 -1.86 -7.66
N LEU A 123 6.69 -2.62 -7.92
CA LEU A 123 5.31 -2.15 -7.78
C LEU A 123 4.72 -2.65 -6.45
N ILE A 124 4.13 -1.75 -5.66
CA ILE A 124 3.42 -2.11 -4.42
C ILE A 124 1.92 -1.89 -4.61
N VAL A 125 1.13 -2.95 -4.42
CA VAL A 125 -0.33 -2.93 -4.48
C VAL A 125 -0.91 -3.29 -3.12
N ALA A 126 -1.37 -2.29 -2.38
CA ALA A 126 -1.82 -2.47 -0.99
C ALA A 126 -3.11 -1.66 -0.71
N HIS A 127 -3.31 -1.27 0.55
CA HIS A 127 -4.57 -0.69 1.03
C HIS A 127 -4.38 0.73 1.56
N GLY A 128 -5.49 1.41 1.86
CA GLY A 128 -5.45 2.79 2.32
C GLY A 128 -4.54 3.02 3.52
N ASN A 129 -4.62 2.20 4.58
CA ASN A 129 -3.80 2.45 5.78
C ASN A 129 -2.36 1.97 5.66
N SER A 130 -2.11 0.85 4.98
CA SER A 130 -0.73 0.41 4.74
C SER A 130 0.00 1.34 3.77
N LEU A 131 -0.67 1.84 2.73
CA LEU A 131 -0.11 2.88 1.85
C LEU A 131 0.05 4.21 2.59
N ARG A 132 -0.89 4.60 3.47
CA ARG A 132 -0.76 5.81 4.28
C ARG A 132 0.47 5.73 5.21
N ALA A 133 0.64 4.60 5.90
CA ALA A 133 1.81 4.38 6.75
C ALA A 133 3.11 4.37 5.94
N LEU A 134 3.11 3.72 4.77
CA LEU A 134 4.26 3.73 3.87
C LEU A 134 4.61 5.17 3.44
N VAL A 135 3.64 5.91 2.91
CA VAL A 135 3.82 7.30 2.48
C VAL A 135 4.26 8.19 3.63
N LYS A 136 3.74 8.00 4.85
CA LYS A 136 4.24 8.71 6.03
C LYS A 136 5.73 8.52 6.23
N ILE A 137 6.24 7.29 6.12
CA ILE A 137 7.66 6.99 6.27
C ILE A 137 8.48 7.60 5.12
N LEU A 138 8.00 7.47 3.88
CA LEU A 138 8.72 7.94 2.68
C LEU A 138 8.77 9.47 2.58
N ASP A 139 7.66 10.14 2.89
CA ASP A 139 7.51 11.60 2.81
C ASP A 139 7.82 12.31 4.14
N HIS A 140 8.26 11.56 5.17
CA HIS A 140 8.56 12.07 6.51
C HIS A 140 7.40 12.87 7.16
N ILE A 141 6.16 12.41 6.99
CA ILE A 141 4.95 13.07 7.49
C ILE A 141 4.84 12.88 9.00
N SER A 142 4.41 13.92 9.72
CA SER A 142 4.21 13.87 11.18
C SER A 142 3.05 12.93 11.59
N ASP A 143 2.95 12.62 12.88
CA ASP A 143 1.85 11.82 13.44
C ASP A 143 0.52 12.59 13.38
N GLU A 144 0.61 13.93 13.46
CA GLU A 144 -0.49 14.86 13.41
C GLU A 144 -1.02 15.01 11.98
N ASP A 145 -0.14 15.10 10.98
CA ASP A 145 -0.56 15.34 9.59
C ASP A 145 -1.04 14.06 8.89
N VAL A 146 -0.50 12.90 9.27
CA VAL A 146 -0.84 11.63 8.62
C VAL A 146 -2.33 11.28 8.76
N VAL A 147 -3.00 11.74 9.83
CA VAL A 147 -4.45 11.48 10.02
C VAL A 147 -5.29 12.12 8.90
N HIS A 148 -4.78 13.19 8.29
CA HIS A 148 -5.40 13.92 7.19
C HIS A 148 -4.96 13.42 5.81
N LEU A 149 -3.90 12.61 5.74
CA LEU A 149 -3.39 12.08 4.47
C LEU A 149 -4.43 11.19 3.77
N GLU A 150 -4.74 11.58 2.53
CA GLU A 150 -5.59 10.82 1.62
C GLU A 150 -4.74 10.09 0.58
N ILE A 151 -5.02 8.79 0.45
CA ILE A 151 -4.46 7.96 -0.61
C ILE A 151 -5.56 7.81 -1.66
N PRO A 152 -5.51 8.57 -2.77
CA PRO A 152 -6.51 8.47 -3.82
C PRO A 152 -6.46 7.07 -4.44
N LEU A 153 -7.63 6.53 -4.78
CA LEU A 153 -7.71 5.29 -5.52
C LEU A 153 -7.21 5.50 -6.94
N MET A 154 -6.55 4.48 -7.50
CA MET A 154 -6.18 4.43 -8.92
C MET A 154 -5.21 5.54 -9.38
N GLN A 155 -4.44 6.13 -8.47
CA GLN A 155 -3.35 7.07 -8.81
C GLN A 155 -2.03 6.51 -8.28
N PRO A 156 -1.09 6.10 -9.16
CA PRO A 156 0.21 5.62 -8.70
C PRO A 156 1.00 6.78 -8.09
N ARG A 157 1.75 6.47 -7.04
CA ARG A 157 2.78 7.36 -6.51
C ARG A 157 4.13 6.74 -6.82
N ILE A 158 4.97 7.48 -7.52
CA ILE A 158 6.26 7.00 -8.00
C ILE A 158 7.33 7.59 -7.10
N TYR A 159 8.26 6.73 -6.68
CA TYR A 159 9.39 7.11 -5.86
C TYR A 159 10.66 6.55 -6.46
N GLU A 160 11.74 7.30 -6.32
CA GLU A 160 13.10 6.89 -6.63
C GLU A 160 13.92 6.87 -5.34
N MET A 161 14.72 5.83 -5.12
CA MET A 161 15.62 5.76 -3.97
C MET A 161 17.00 6.27 -4.35
N LYS A 162 17.43 7.41 -3.78
CA LYS A 162 18.75 8.02 -3.98
C LYS A 162 19.49 8.08 -2.66
N ASN A 163 20.70 7.53 -2.61
CA ASN A 163 21.55 7.53 -1.41
C ASN A 163 20.83 7.02 -0.14
N GLY A 164 19.94 6.03 -0.29
CA GLY A 164 19.15 5.47 0.80
C GLY A 164 17.91 6.27 1.23
N ALA A 165 17.67 7.43 0.63
CA ALA A 165 16.48 8.25 0.82
C ALA A 165 15.49 8.09 -0.35
N PHE A 166 14.20 8.20 -0.08
CA PHE A 166 13.16 8.16 -1.11
C PHE A 166 12.80 9.57 -1.56
N VAL A 167 12.73 9.77 -2.87
CA VAL A 167 12.32 11.04 -3.49
C VAL A 167 11.14 10.75 -4.39
N LYS A 168 10.04 11.47 -4.19
CA LYS A 168 8.86 11.38 -5.04
C LYS A 168 9.16 12.02 -6.41
N ILE A 169 8.79 11.33 -7.50
CA ILE A 169 8.98 11.79 -8.88
C ILE A 169 7.67 11.84 -9.67
#